data_AF-A0A7J7TLF3-F1
#
_entry.id   AF-A0A7J7TLF3-F1
#
_cell.length_a   1.000
_cell.length_b   1.000
_cell.length_c   1.000
_cell.angle_alpha   90.00
_cell.angle_beta   90.00
_cell.angle_gamma   90.00
#
_symmetry.space_group_name_H-M   'P 1'
#
loop_
_entity.id
_entity.type
_entity.pdbx_description
1 polymer ?
#
loop_
_entity_poly.entity_id
_entity_poly.type
_entity_poly.pdbx_seq_one_letter_code
_entity_poly.pdbx_strand_id
1 'polypeptide(L)'
;MNLSGRQQMKNTLLLEILLLSRLGTLHLRQKGEILLITEKHPDGWWMAKNAKGNKGLVPRTYLEPHHKEEGHESSEEDSEGDVEVAEEAAQGAQAEHRTDSHWSAVQKALSEHLQQINTVDVLTTMGAIPAGFRPSTLFQLLEEGNSPGNQFRASYFLQPELTPSQLAFKDLLWDAKTGTIRSRASRVSLILTLWSCKMIPVPGVSIQLLSRHVRLCLFDGNKVLSNIHTVRATWQPKKPRTWTFSPQVTGTLPCLLDGDCFIRSNSASPDLGILFELGISYIRNSTGERGELSCGWVFLKLFDASGIPIPAKTYELLLNGGTPYEKGVEVDPSVSRRAQGSVFHQMMMMRRQPQLLVKLRSLNRRSRDLLSLLPETLIGSMSYIHLLIFYRQILGDVLLKDRLSMQSADVISNPVLATFPKLLEQPDVMDALRSSWAEKESTFKRSEKRDTEFLKAAFLLVYHDCAVPLLHSALLPPLRWAEEETEAARWKVIADFLKQNRENQGALQALLSPEGVHEPFDISEQTYDFLGEMRQKAA
;
A
#
# COMPACT_ATOMS: atom_id res chain seq x y z
N MET A 1 -39.99 -29.89 30.86
CA MET A 1 -40.22 -29.01 29.71
C MET A 1 -38.87 -28.67 29.08
N ASN A 2 -38.65 -29.23 27.90
CA ASN A 2 -37.68 -28.92 26.84
C ASN A 2 -36.36 -28.19 27.18
N LEU A 3 -35.26 -28.94 27.06
CA LEU A 3 -33.99 -28.43 26.54
C LEU A 3 -33.85 -28.90 25.09
N SER A 4 -33.70 -27.96 24.16
CA SER A 4 -33.41 -28.20 22.75
C SER A 4 -31.90 -28.13 22.55
N GLY A 5 -31.27 -29.28 22.25
CA GLY A 5 -29.87 -29.40 21.89
C GLY A 5 -29.65 -29.08 20.41
N ARG A 6 -28.72 -28.17 20.12
CA ARG A 6 -28.17 -27.97 18.77
C ARG A 6 -27.13 -29.04 18.48
N GLN A 7 -27.44 -29.90 17.52
CA GLN A 7 -26.53 -30.89 16.95
C GLN A 7 -25.58 -30.20 15.96
N GLN A 8 -24.29 -30.19 16.25
CA GLN A 8 -23.25 -29.66 15.35
C GLN A 8 -22.60 -30.84 14.62
N MET A 9 -22.98 -31.08 13.37
CA MET A 9 -22.36 -32.11 12.51
C MET A 9 -20.88 -31.76 12.24
N LYS A 10 -19.96 -32.60 12.70
CA LYS A 10 -18.55 -32.59 12.27
C LYS A 10 -18.42 -33.38 10.96
N ASN A 11 -18.43 -32.69 9.82
CA ASN A 11 -18.18 -33.29 8.50
C ASN A 11 -16.69 -33.61 8.35
N THR A 12 -16.32 -34.84 8.68
CA THR A 12 -14.98 -35.38 8.47
C THR A 12 -14.88 -35.91 7.04
N LEU A 13 -13.89 -35.46 6.25
CA LEU A 13 -13.67 -35.90 4.87
C LEU A 13 -12.23 -36.40 4.70
N LEU A 14 -12.11 -37.54 4.00
CA LEU A 14 -10.82 -38.12 3.60
C LEU A 14 -10.47 -37.61 2.20
N LEU A 15 -9.27 -37.06 2.05
CA LEU A 15 -8.77 -36.55 0.78
C LEU A 15 -7.40 -37.14 0.48
N GLU A 16 -7.12 -37.33 -0.80
CA GLU A 16 -5.86 -37.83 -1.32
C GLU A 16 -5.03 -36.71 -1.96
N ILE A 17 -3.70 -36.79 -1.86
CA ILE A 17 -2.78 -35.74 -2.31
C ILE A 17 -2.37 -35.95 -3.77
N LEU A 18 -2.58 -34.92 -4.59
CA LEU A 18 -2.25 -34.92 -6.03
C LEU A 18 -0.82 -34.43 -6.36
N LEU A 19 -0.23 -33.57 -5.51
CA LEU A 19 1.10 -32.97 -5.70
C LEU A 19 1.79 -32.72 -4.36
N LEU A 20 3.11 -32.95 -4.30
CA LEU A 20 3.91 -32.68 -3.11
C LEU A 20 4.09 -31.17 -2.91
N SER A 21 3.80 -30.67 -1.70
CA SER A 21 4.04 -29.28 -1.32
C SER A 21 4.96 -29.21 -0.08
N ARG A 22 5.87 -28.22 -0.07
CA ARG A 22 6.56 -27.73 1.15
C ARG A 22 5.91 -26.46 1.72
N LEU A 23 4.82 -26.04 1.11
CA LEU A 23 4.05 -24.86 1.48
C LEU A 23 2.88 -25.36 2.33
N GLY A 24 3.07 -25.33 3.65
CA GLY A 24 2.17 -25.85 4.68
C GLY A 24 2.96 -26.26 5.93
N THR A 25 2.35 -26.22 7.11
CA THR A 25 3.00 -26.68 8.36
C THR A 25 3.08 -28.21 8.44
N LEU A 26 2.24 -28.93 7.67
CA LEU A 26 2.29 -30.37 7.53
C LEU A 26 3.28 -30.77 6.42
N HIS A 27 4.33 -31.50 6.79
CA HIS A 27 5.33 -31.99 5.83
C HIS A 27 4.81 -33.23 5.09
N LEU A 28 4.26 -33.03 3.90
CA LEU A 28 3.76 -34.09 3.02
C LEU A 28 4.92 -34.72 2.25
N ARG A 29 5.14 -36.03 2.44
CA ARG A 29 6.33 -36.72 1.89
C ARG A 29 6.04 -37.63 0.69
N GLN A 30 4.79 -38.01 0.45
CA GLN A 30 4.41 -38.89 -0.67
C GLN A 30 3.10 -38.44 -1.34
N LYS A 31 3.06 -38.50 -2.67
CA LYS A 31 1.83 -38.32 -3.47
C LYS A 31 0.95 -39.58 -3.27
N GLY A 32 -0.36 -39.40 -3.08
CA GLY A 32 -1.29 -40.48 -2.72
C GLY A 32 -1.49 -40.74 -1.22
N GLU A 33 -0.89 -39.94 -0.32
CA GLU A 33 -1.13 -40.06 1.12
C GLU A 33 -2.54 -39.55 1.46
N ILE A 34 -3.29 -40.33 2.25
CA ILE A 34 -4.67 -39.99 2.66
C ILE A 34 -4.62 -39.10 3.91
N LEU A 35 -5.35 -37.99 3.85
CA LEU A 35 -5.43 -36.99 4.90
C LEU A 35 -6.86 -36.85 5.44
N LEU A 36 -6.96 -36.67 6.75
CA LEU A 36 -8.21 -36.38 7.44
C LEU A 36 -8.37 -34.86 7.61
N ILE A 37 -9.37 -34.27 6.98
CA ILE A 37 -9.62 -32.83 7.15
C ILE A 37 -10.38 -32.59 8.45
N THR A 38 -9.74 -31.86 9.37
CA THR A 38 -10.33 -31.51 10.66
C THR A 38 -11.00 -30.14 10.64
N GLU A 39 -10.47 -29.19 9.86
CA GLU A 39 -11.04 -27.85 9.71
C GLU A 39 -10.87 -27.33 8.28
N LYS A 40 -11.89 -26.64 7.77
CA LYS A 40 -11.88 -26.03 6.43
C LYS A 40 -11.91 -24.53 6.55
N HIS A 41 -10.83 -23.85 6.19
CA HIS A 41 -10.82 -22.39 6.11
C HIS A 41 -11.25 -21.91 4.70
N PRO A 42 -11.95 -20.75 4.60
CA PRO A 42 -12.48 -20.21 3.34
C PRO A 42 -11.39 -19.60 2.43
N ASP A 43 -10.18 -19.38 2.95
CA ASP A 43 -8.99 -18.91 2.23
C ASP A 43 -8.33 -20.00 1.34
N GLY A 44 -8.86 -21.22 1.33
CA GLY A 44 -8.36 -22.33 0.55
C GLY A 44 -7.26 -23.15 1.23
N TRP A 45 -6.93 -22.87 2.50
CA TRP A 45 -6.01 -23.68 3.31
C TRP A 45 -6.80 -24.51 4.33
N TRP A 46 -6.62 -25.82 4.35
CA TRP A 46 -7.39 -26.72 5.21
C TRP A 46 -6.47 -27.35 6.26
N MET A 47 -6.95 -27.46 7.50
CA MET A 47 -6.25 -28.17 8.55
C MET A 47 -6.46 -29.66 8.36
N ALA A 48 -5.37 -30.40 8.16
CA ALA A 48 -5.40 -31.83 7.93
C ALA A 48 -4.55 -32.58 8.94
N LYS A 49 -4.97 -33.82 9.23
CA LYS A 49 -4.22 -34.78 10.04
C LYS A 49 -3.85 -35.98 9.17
N ASN A 50 -2.57 -36.36 9.14
CA ASN A 50 -2.15 -37.56 8.42
C ASN A 50 -2.26 -38.84 9.27
N ALA A 51 -2.03 -40.00 8.66
CA ALA A 51 -2.09 -41.30 9.34
C ALA A 51 -1.10 -41.43 10.51
N LYS A 52 -0.01 -40.65 10.51
CA LYS A 52 0.98 -40.59 11.60
C LYS A 52 0.56 -39.68 12.76
N GLY A 53 -0.60 -39.05 12.67
CA GLY A 53 -1.16 -38.21 13.71
C GLY A 53 -0.73 -36.74 13.68
N ASN A 54 0.15 -36.35 12.75
CA ASN A 54 0.63 -34.99 12.62
C ASN A 54 -0.46 -34.10 12.01
N LYS A 55 -0.63 -32.90 12.56
CA LYS A 55 -1.59 -31.89 12.09
C LYS A 55 -0.88 -30.72 11.42
N GLY A 56 -1.49 -30.15 10.40
CA GLY A 56 -1.02 -28.91 9.79
C GLY A 56 -1.83 -28.50 8.57
N LEU A 57 -1.54 -27.31 8.07
CA LEU A 57 -2.28 -26.70 6.97
C LEU A 57 -1.81 -27.22 5.61
N VAL A 58 -2.77 -27.52 4.75
CA VAL A 58 -2.56 -27.97 3.37
C VAL A 58 -3.51 -27.22 2.42
N PRO A 59 -3.04 -26.75 1.26
CA PRO A 59 -3.90 -26.05 0.32
C PRO A 59 -4.90 -27.00 -0.33
N ARG A 60 -6.17 -26.60 -0.38
CA ARG A 60 -7.29 -27.34 -1.00
C ARG A 60 -6.98 -27.75 -2.44
N THR A 61 -6.26 -26.92 -3.20
CA THR A 61 -5.95 -27.14 -4.62
C THR A 61 -5.05 -28.35 -4.87
N TYR A 62 -4.51 -28.97 -3.83
CA TYR A 62 -3.62 -30.13 -3.89
C TYR A 62 -4.30 -31.44 -3.45
N LEU A 63 -5.62 -31.41 -3.18
CA LEU A 63 -6.39 -32.50 -2.56
C LEU A 63 -7.57 -32.94 -3.44
N GLU A 64 -7.89 -34.24 -3.44
CA GLU A 64 -9.08 -34.81 -4.10
C GLU A 64 -9.89 -35.76 -3.19
N PRO A 65 -11.21 -35.92 -3.39
CA PRO A 65 -12.06 -36.87 -2.65
C PRO A 65 -11.56 -38.30 -2.72
N HIS A 66 -11.27 -38.91 -1.57
CA HIS A 66 -10.90 -40.33 -1.51
C HIS A 66 -12.18 -41.19 -1.45
N HIS A 67 -12.45 -41.93 -2.52
CA HIS A 67 -13.59 -42.85 -2.61
C HIS A 67 -13.17 -44.24 -2.10
N LYS A 68 -13.67 -44.65 -0.92
CA LYS A 68 -13.54 -46.03 -0.46
C LYS A 68 -14.60 -46.90 -1.13
N GLU A 69 -14.18 -47.98 -1.78
CA GLU A 69 -15.08 -49.07 -2.16
C GLU A 69 -15.68 -49.68 -0.88
N GLU A 70 -17.01 -49.72 -0.83
CA GLU A 70 -17.79 -50.21 0.31
C GLU A 70 -17.60 -51.71 0.50
N GLY A 71 -17.27 -52.13 1.72
CA GLY A 71 -17.20 -53.52 2.12
C GLY A 71 -17.69 -53.71 3.55
N HIS A 72 -18.88 -54.28 3.65
CA HIS A 72 -19.48 -55.05 4.76
C HIS A 72 -19.54 -54.47 6.19
N GLU A 73 -20.79 -54.23 6.61
CA GLU A 73 -21.46 -54.64 7.86
C GLU A 73 -20.61 -54.97 9.11
N SER A 74 -20.92 -54.32 10.24
CA SER A 74 -21.60 -54.98 11.39
C SER A 74 -21.67 -54.10 12.64
N SER A 75 -22.87 -54.06 13.25
CA SER A 75 -23.20 -53.99 14.71
C SER A 75 -22.45 -53.01 15.62
N GLU A 76 -23.14 -52.01 16.18
CA GLU A 76 -23.74 -52.03 17.54
C GLU A 76 -22.70 -52.21 18.67
N GLU A 77 -22.55 -51.19 19.51
CA GLU A 77 -22.99 -51.21 20.94
C GLU A 77 -22.49 -49.98 21.70
N ASP A 78 -23.44 -49.29 22.33
CA ASP A 78 -23.24 -48.36 23.44
C ASP A 78 -22.69 -49.12 24.66
N SER A 79 -21.71 -48.53 25.34
CA SER A 79 -21.49 -48.80 26.76
C SER A 79 -20.90 -47.57 27.42
N GLU A 80 -21.75 -46.83 28.13
CA GLU A 80 -21.33 -45.92 29.19
C GLU A 80 -20.72 -46.72 30.36
N GLY A 81 -19.71 -46.14 31.00
CA GLY A 81 -19.06 -46.68 32.19
C GLY A 81 -18.29 -45.57 32.90
N ASP A 82 -18.91 -45.04 33.96
CA ASP A 82 -18.34 -44.14 34.96
C ASP A 82 -17.08 -44.71 35.62
N VAL A 83 -16.05 -43.87 35.90
CA VAL A 83 -15.26 -43.92 37.15
C VAL A 83 -14.73 -42.52 37.52
N GLU A 84 -14.84 -42.24 38.81
CA GLU A 84 -14.60 -41.03 39.59
C GLU A 84 -13.16 -40.49 39.66
N VAL A 85 -13.10 -39.15 39.83
CA VAL A 85 -12.27 -38.31 40.71
C VAL A 85 -10.90 -38.83 41.22
N ALA A 86 -9.85 -38.06 40.91
CA ALA A 86 -8.77 -37.77 41.86
C ALA A 86 -8.11 -36.40 41.55
N GLU A 87 -8.25 -35.45 42.46
CA GLU A 87 -7.40 -34.27 42.56
C GLU A 87 -6.03 -34.67 43.13
N GLU A 88 -4.93 -34.29 42.48
CA GLU A 88 -3.68 -34.04 43.20
C GLU A 88 -2.99 -32.80 42.62
N ALA A 89 -2.72 -31.88 43.53
CA ALA A 89 -2.00 -30.64 43.32
C ALA A 89 -0.49 -30.89 43.12
N ALA A 90 0.11 -30.22 42.14
CA ALA A 90 1.53 -29.94 42.14
C ALA A 90 1.80 -28.56 41.53
N GLN A 91 2.49 -27.76 42.32
CA GLN A 91 2.83 -26.35 42.10
C GLN A 91 3.87 -26.16 40.98
N GLY A 92 3.79 -25.00 40.33
CA GLY A 92 4.98 -24.24 39.94
C GLY A 92 5.39 -24.29 38.46
N ALA A 93 4.90 -23.33 37.68
CA ALA A 93 5.73 -22.62 36.68
C ALA A 93 5.01 -21.33 36.27
N GLN A 94 5.65 -20.19 36.51
CA GLN A 94 5.22 -18.87 36.07
C GLN A 94 5.07 -18.86 34.55
N ALA A 95 3.85 -18.61 34.06
CA ALA A 95 3.63 -18.27 32.67
C ALA A 95 3.99 -16.80 32.46
N GLU A 96 5.06 -16.57 31.68
CA GLU A 96 5.41 -15.27 31.14
C GLU A 96 4.21 -14.65 30.40
N HIS A 97 3.96 -13.39 30.73
CA HIS A 97 2.96 -12.52 30.13
C HIS A 97 3.30 -12.33 28.63
N ARG A 98 2.74 -13.16 27.75
CA ARG A 98 2.84 -12.97 26.29
C ARG A 98 1.82 -11.93 25.84
N THR A 99 2.34 -10.92 25.16
CA THR A 99 1.69 -9.80 24.47
C THR A 99 0.35 -10.13 23.80
N ASP A 100 -0.77 -9.92 24.51
CA ASP A 100 -2.15 -10.00 24.01
C ASP A 100 -2.50 -8.93 22.95
N SER A 101 -1.68 -7.89 22.82
CA SER A 101 -1.90 -6.78 21.90
C SER A 101 -1.74 -7.17 20.43
N HIS A 102 -0.81 -8.09 20.11
CA HIS A 102 -0.56 -8.49 18.72
C HIS A 102 -1.63 -9.45 18.19
N TRP A 103 -2.15 -10.33 19.04
CA TRP A 103 -3.20 -11.29 18.67
C TRP A 103 -4.57 -10.64 18.49
N SER A 104 -4.90 -9.66 19.34
CA SER A 104 -6.14 -8.88 19.23
C SER A 104 -6.18 -8.01 17.97
N ALA A 105 -5.06 -7.42 17.55
CA ALA A 105 -4.94 -6.67 16.31
C ALA A 105 -5.14 -7.55 15.06
N VAL A 106 -4.53 -8.75 15.06
CA VAL A 106 -4.66 -9.73 13.97
C VAL A 106 -6.09 -10.28 13.89
N GLN A 107 -6.74 -10.59 15.02
CA GLN A 107 -8.15 -11.02 15.03
C GLN A 107 -9.10 -9.92 14.56
N LYS A 108 -8.81 -8.66 14.90
CA LYS A 108 -9.60 -7.51 14.44
C LYS A 108 -9.48 -7.33 12.93
N ALA A 109 -8.26 -7.35 12.39
CA ALA A 109 -8.02 -7.26 10.94
C ALA A 109 -8.68 -8.40 10.15
N LEU A 110 -8.60 -9.65 10.66
CA LEU A 110 -9.28 -10.80 10.05
C LEU A 110 -10.81 -10.68 10.09
N SER A 111 -11.37 -10.15 11.18
CA SER A 111 -12.81 -9.94 11.33
C SER A 111 -13.32 -8.84 10.39
N GLU A 112 -12.58 -7.73 10.29
CA GLU A 112 -12.87 -6.63 9.36
C GLU A 112 -12.74 -7.08 7.90
N HIS A 113 -11.76 -7.93 7.58
CA HIS A 113 -11.58 -8.52 6.25
C HIS A 113 -12.75 -9.44 5.86
N LEU A 114 -13.17 -10.35 6.75
CA LEU A 114 -14.33 -11.22 6.53
C LEU A 114 -15.63 -10.41 6.41
N GLN A 115 -15.77 -9.30 7.13
CA GLN A 115 -16.89 -8.36 6.97
C GLN A 115 -16.85 -7.66 5.62
N GLN A 116 -15.69 -7.20 5.14
CA GLN A 116 -15.57 -6.56 3.83
C GLN A 116 -15.91 -7.52 2.68
N ILE A 117 -15.45 -8.77 2.72
CA ILE A 117 -15.79 -9.77 1.69
C ILE A 117 -17.31 -10.02 1.70
N ASN A 118 -17.89 -10.26 2.87
CA ASN A 118 -19.33 -10.48 3.01
C ASN A 118 -20.16 -9.27 2.54
N THR A 119 -19.72 -8.03 2.79
CA THR A 119 -20.43 -6.83 2.34
C THR A 119 -20.38 -6.67 0.82
N VAL A 120 -19.26 -6.97 0.16
CA VAL A 120 -19.14 -6.90 -1.30
C VAL A 120 -19.98 -7.97 -2.01
N ASP A 121 -20.05 -9.18 -1.45
CA ASP A 121 -20.92 -10.24 -1.98
C ASP A 121 -22.40 -9.87 -1.88
N VAL A 122 -22.81 -9.24 -0.77
CA VAL A 122 -24.17 -8.68 -0.61
C VAL A 122 -24.42 -7.57 -1.63
N LEU A 123 -23.49 -6.62 -1.82
CA LEU A 123 -23.64 -5.54 -2.80
C LEU A 123 -23.73 -6.07 -4.23
N THR A 124 -22.94 -7.07 -4.58
CA THR A 124 -22.98 -7.71 -5.90
C THR A 124 -24.32 -8.43 -6.11
N THR A 125 -24.77 -9.17 -5.11
CA THR A 125 -26.06 -9.90 -5.14
C THR A 125 -27.26 -8.95 -5.25
N MET A 126 -27.18 -7.78 -4.61
CA MET A 126 -28.19 -6.73 -4.70
C MET A 126 -28.12 -5.93 -6.02
N GLY A 127 -27.16 -6.22 -6.91
CA GLY A 127 -26.94 -5.46 -8.16
C GLY A 127 -26.42 -4.03 -7.92
N ALA A 128 -25.92 -3.74 -6.72
CA ALA A 128 -25.39 -2.44 -6.33
C ALA A 128 -24.03 -2.14 -6.97
N ILE A 129 -23.27 -3.16 -7.36
CA ILE A 129 -21.95 -3.01 -7.99
C ILE A 129 -21.80 -3.98 -9.18
N PRO A 130 -21.02 -3.60 -10.21
CA PRO A 130 -20.70 -4.49 -11.33
C PRO A 130 -20.02 -5.79 -10.87
N ALA A 131 -20.32 -6.91 -11.55
CA ALA A 131 -19.84 -8.24 -11.16
C ALA A 131 -18.31 -8.40 -11.13
N GLY A 132 -17.59 -7.57 -11.89
CA GLY A 132 -16.13 -7.56 -11.90
C GLY A 132 -15.49 -6.79 -10.75
N PHE A 133 -16.26 -6.11 -9.90
CA PHE A 133 -15.71 -5.32 -8.79
C PHE A 133 -15.37 -6.21 -7.60
N ARG A 134 -14.32 -5.83 -6.87
CA ARG A 134 -13.83 -6.52 -5.66
C ARG A 134 -13.39 -5.50 -4.61
N PRO A 135 -13.21 -5.87 -3.33
CA PRO A 135 -12.41 -5.06 -2.41
C PRO A 135 -11.05 -4.73 -3.05
N SER A 136 -10.55 -3.50 -2.87
CA SER A 136 -9.24 -3.11 -3.43
C SER A 136 -8.10 -3.87 -2.75
N THR A 137 -7.32 -4.59 -3.55
CA THR A 137 -6.17 -5.37 -3.08
C THR A 137 -5.06 -4.45 -2.58
N LEU A 138 -4.74 -3.38 -3.32
CA LEU A 138 -3.69 -2.44 -2.91
C LEU A 138 -4.11 -1.58 -1.73
N PHE A 139 -5.40 -1.28 -1.58
CA PHE A 139 -5.92 -0.63 -0.38
C PHE A 139 -5.78 -1.53 0.85
N GLN A 140 -6.16 -2.80 0.75
CA GLN A 140 -5.97 -3.77 1.84
C GLN A 140 -4.51 -3.86 2.28
N LEU A 141 -3.56 -3.93 1.33
CA LEU A 141 -2.14 -3.93 1.65
C LEU A 141 -1.70 -2.63 2.35
N LEU A 142 -2.24 -1.47 1.96
CA LEU A 142 -1.95 -0.20 2.65
C LEU A 142 -2.51 -0.19 4.08
N GLU A 143 -3.71 -0.73 4.30
CA GLU A 143 -4.33 -0.82 5.62
C GLU A 143 -3.62 -1.84 6.52
N GLU A 144 -3.29 -3.02 6.00
CA GLU A 144 -2.46 -4.02 6.70
C GLU A 144 -1.08 -3.43 7.05
N GLY A 145 -0.53 -2.60 6.14
CA GLY A 145 0.69 -1.85 6.35
C GLY A 145 0.64 -0.86 7.52
N ASN A 146 -0.54 -0.52 8.05
CA ASN A 146 -0.65 0.30 9.27
C ASN A 146 -0.26 -0.48 10.56
N SER A 147 0.00 -1.78 10.43
CA SER A 147 0.66 -2.62 11.44
C SER A 147 2.18 -2.33 11.49
N PRO A 148 2.91 -2.69 12.56
CA PRO A 148 4.34 -2.35 12.67
C PRO A 148 5.13 -2.84 11.44
N GLY A 149 5.60 -1.89 10.64
CA GLY A 149 6.39 -2.15 9.43
C GLY A 149 6.12 -1.19 8.26
N ASN A 150 4.93 -0.57 8.14
CA ASN A 150 4.59 0.45 7.12
C ASN A 150 5.07 0.14 5.68
N GLN A 151 5.14 -1.16 5.35
CA GLN A 151 6.05 -1.68 4.32
C GLN A 151 5.69 -1.30 2.88
N PHE A 152 4.49 -0.76 2.66
CA PHE A 152 4.01 -0.32 1.35
C PHE A 152 3.87 1.20 1.24
N ARG A 153 4.33 1.95 2.23
CA ARG A 153 4.30 3.42 2.21
C ARG A 153 5.62 4.01 1.73
N ALA A 154 5.57 5.21 1.13
CA ALA A 154 6.76 5.85 0.59
C ALA A 154 7.80 6.16 1.69
N SER A 155 7.32 6.52 2.88
CA SER A 155 8.10 6.75 4.10
C SER A 155 9.03 5.57 4.39
N TYR A 156 8.50 4.34 4.40
CA TYR A 156 9.30 3.12 4.59
C TYR A 156 10.44 2.99 3.57
N PHE A 157 10.18 3.21 2.27
CA PHE A 157 11.22 3.08 1.24
C PHE A 157 12.26 4.19 1.27
N LEU A 158 11.95 5.36 1.84
CA LEU A 158 12.92 6.43 2.02
C LEU A 158 13.92 6.15 3.13
N GLN A 159 13.54 5.39 4.15
CA GLN A 159 14.47 5.00 5.21
C GLN A 159 15.60 4.12 4.65
N PRO A 160 16.81 4.19 5.24
CA PRO A 160 17.94 3.41 4.76
C PRO A 160 17.79 1.93 5.14
N GLU A 161 18.36 1.04 4.32
CA GLU A 161 18.43 -0.41 4.58
C GLU A 161 19.82 -0.74 5.12
N LEU A 162 19.92 -1.53 6.18
CA LEU A 162 21.22 -2.06 6.63
C LEU A 162 21.70 -3.22 5.75
N THR A 163 23.02 -3.37 5.71
CA THR A 163 23.68 -4.57 5.21
C THR A 163 23.35 -5.79 6.08
N PRO A 164 23.52 -7.03 5.59
CA PRO A 164 23.26 -8.23 6.39
C PRO A 164 24.03 -8.31 7.72
N SER A 165 25.21 -7.69 7.81
CA SER A 165 25.97 -7.61 9.05
C SER A 165 25.45 -6.55 10.04
N GLN A 166 24.53 -5.68 9.60
CA GLN A 166 24.02 -4.53 10.34
C GLN A 166 25.09 -3.48 10.72
N LEU A 167 26.27 -3.53 10.09
CA LEU A 167 27.38 -2.61 10.39
C LEU A 167 27.48 -1.41 9.45
N ALA A 168 26.69 -1.40 8.38
CA ALA A 168 26.69 -0.34 7.38
C ALA A 168 25.35 -0.26 6.67
N PHE A 169 25.06 0.90 6.09
CA PHE A 169 23.92 1.07 5.20
C PHE A 169 24.22 0.50 3.81
N LYS A 170 23.25 -0.23 3.26
CA LYS A 170 23.32 -0.88 1.96
C LYS A 170 23.01 0.10 0.83
N ASP A 171 22.04 0.99 1.03
CA ASP A 171 21.50 1.90 -0.01
C ASP A 171 21.81 3.38 0.23
N LEU A 172 22.49 3.72 1.33
CA LEU A 172 22.94 5.08 1.66
C LEU A 172 24.47 5.09 1.81
N LEU A 173 25.18 5.76 0.90
CA LEU A 173 26.65 5.80 0.88
C LEU A 173 27.12 7.24 0.66
N TRP A 174 28.26 7.61 1.24
CA TRP A 174 28.84 8.94 1.08
C TRP A 174 29.78 9.00 -0.14
N ASP A 175 29.79 10.15 -0.81
CA ASP A 175 30.79 10.50 -1.83
C ASP A 175 31.58 11.74 -1.38
N ALA A 176 32.81 11.50 -0.93
CA ALA A 176 33.71 12.53 -0.44
C ALA A 176 34.11 13.56 -1.53
N LYS A 177 34.03 13.20 -2.82
CA LYS A 177 34.41 14.12 -3.90
C LYS A 177 33.33 15.17 -4.15
N THR A 178 32.08 14.75 -4.08
CA THR A 178 30.92 15.63 -4.34
C THR A 178 30.35 16.21 -3.05
N GLY A 179 30.77 15.72 -1.88
CA GLY A 179 30.31 16.21 -0.58
C GLY A 179 28.84 15.89 -0.32
N THR A 180 28.32 14.81 -0.91
CA THR A 180 26.92 14.41 -0.77
C THR A 180 26.78 12.89 -0.86
N ILE A 181 25.54 12.40 -0.79
CA ILE A 181 25.25 10.97 -0.96
C ILE A 181 25.60 10.52 -2.39
N ARG A 182 26.13 9.30 -2.49
CA ARG A 182 26.53 8.70 -3.76
C ARG A 182 25.31 8.43 -4.63
N SER A 183 25.38 8.90 -5.88
CA SER A 183 24.42 8.56 -6.93
C SER A 183 24.35 7.04 -7.16
N ARG A 184 23.12 6.52 -7.26
CA ARG A 184 22.83 5.10 -7.54
C ARG A 184 21.91 4.96 -8.73
N ALA A 185 22.43 4.30 -9.77
CA ALA A 185 21.63 3.89 -10.91
C ALA A 185 20.73 2.72 -10.52
N SER A 186 19.48 2.74 -10.98
CA SER A 186 18.55 1.61 -10.85
C SER A 186 18.38 0.94 -12.20
N ARG A 187 18.14 -0.39 -12.21
CA ARG A 187 17.87 -1.15 -13.44
C ARG A 187 16.74 -0.55 -14.28
N VAL A 188 15.67 -0.10 -13.60
CA VAL A 188 14.55 0.62 -14.21
C VAL A 188 14.50 2.02 -13.62
N SER A 189 14.49 3.03 -14.50
CA SER A 189 14.21 4.41 -14.11
C SER A 189 13.51 5.14 -15.26
N LEU A 190 12.24 5.50 -15.05
CA LEU A 190 11.38 6.08 -16.08
C LEU A 190 10.35 7.05 -15.48
N ILE A 191 9.70 7.82 -16.36
CA ILE A 191 8.53 8.63 -16.00
C ILE A 191 7.29 7.94 -16.56
N LEU A 192 6.28 7.81 -15.70
CA LEU A 192 4.94 7.36 -16.05
C LEU A 192 4.00 8.58 -15.99
N THR A 193 3.17 8.76 -17.01
CA THR A 193 2.06 9.70 -16.98
C THR A 193 0.74 8.94 -17.07
N LEU A 194 -0.12 9.07 -16.06
CA LEU A 194 -1.54 8.69 -16.13
C LEU A 194 -2.28 9.73 -16.99
N TRP A 195 -2.96 9.29 -18.05
CA TRP A 195 -3.69 10.21 -18.95
C TRP A 195 -5.17 10.22 -18.67
N SER A 196 -5.81 9.05 -18.78
CA SER A 196 -7.25 8.92 -18.57
C SER A 196 -7.66 7.47 -18.37
N CYS A 197 -8.79 7.27 -17.70
CA CYS A 197 -9.53 6.02 -17.70
C CYS A 197 -10.80 6.21 -18.54
N LYS A 198 -11.16 5.21 -19.35
CA LYS A 198 -12.35 5.27 -20.22
C LYS A 198 -13.25 4.07 -19.95
N MET A 199 -14.55 4.29 -20.12
CA MET A 199 -15.58 3.24 -20.01
C MET A 199 -15.62 2.53 -18.66
N ILE A 200 -15.14 3.18 -17.58
CA ILE A 200 -15.17 2.59 -16.24
C ILE A 200 -16.62 2.45 -15.79
N PRO A 201 -17.08 1.25 -15.41
CA PRO A 201 -18.43 1.06 -14.90
C PRO A 201 -18.69 1.93 -13.67
N VAL A 202 -19.92 2.42 -13.54
CA VAL A 202 -20.34 3.22 -12.39
C VAL A 202 -21.12 2.30 -11.45
N PRO A 203 -20.85 2.31 -10.13
CA PRO A 203 -21.66 1.57 -9.18
C PRO A 203 -23.13 2.06 -9.19
N GLY A 204 -24.04 1.23 -8.67
CA GLY A 204 -25.45 1.50 -8.55
C GLY A 204 -25.79 2.55 -7.48
N VAL A 205 -27.05 2.97 -7.45
CA VAL A 205 -27.55 4.10 -6.64
C VAL A 205 -27.51 3.88 -5.12
N SER A 206 -27.32 2.64 -4.65
CA SER A 206 -27.23 2.32 -3.22
C SER A 206 -25.90 2.72 -2.59
N ILE A 207 -24.95 3.19 -3.40
CA ILE A 207 -23.62 3.60 -2.99
C ILE A 207 -23.40 5.04 -3.43
N GLN A 208 -22.98 5.90 -2.49
CA GLN A 208 -22.51 7.24 -2.79
C GLN A 208 -21.00 7.21 -3.00
N LEU A 209 -20.57 7.70 -4.15
CA LEU A 209 -19.17 7.75 -4.56
C LEU A 209 -18.48 9.00 -3.98
N LEU A 210 -17.39 8.79 -3.26
CA LEU A 210 -16.61 9.85 -2.61
C LEU A 210 -15.35 10.22 -3.42
N SER A 211 -14.63 9.23 -3.93
CA SER A 211 -13.40 9.44 -4.71
C SER A 211 -13.24 8.41 -5.82
N ARG A 212 -12.50 8.81 -6.87
CA ARG A 212 -11.99 7.96 -7.95
C ARG A 212 -10.49 8.12 -8.00
N HIS A 213 -9.75 7.03 -8.06
CA HIS A 213 -8.29 7.08 -8.02
C HIS A 213 -7.66 5.87 -8.71
N VAL A 214 -6.36 5.97 -8.96
CA VAL A 214 -5.52 4.85 -9.39
C VAL A 214 -4.47 4.63 -8.31
N ARG A 215 -4.34 3.38 -7.86
CA ARG A 215 -3.18 2.93 -7.10
C ARG A 215 -2.24 2.17 -8.03
N LEU A 216 -0.95 2.44 -7.90
CA LEU A 216 0.06 1.74 -8.66
C LEU A 216 1.29 1.38 -7.81
N CYS A 217 1.89 0.24 -8.14
CA CYS A 217 3.10 -0.25 -7.51
C CYS A 217 3.93 -1.08 -8.51
N LEU A 218 5.21 -1.30 -8.17
CA LEU A 218 6.03 -2.30 -8.85
C LEU A 218 5.59 -3.68 -8.39
N PHE A 219 5.43 -4.59 -9.36
CA PHE A 219 4.88 -5.92 -9.16
C PHE A 219 5.65 -6.92 -10.03
N ASP A 220 5.90 -8.13 -9.54
CA ASP A 220 6.58 -9.19 -10.30
C ASP A 220 5.63 -10.24 -10.88
N GLY A 221 4.32 -9.99 -10.86
CA GLY A 221 3.30 -10.97 -11.23
C GLY A 221 2.75 -11.76 -10.03
N ASN A 222 3.39 -11.67 -8.85
CA ASN A 222 2.95 -12.37 -7.64
C ASN A 222 3.00 -11.50 -6.37
N LYS A 223 4.00 -10.63 -6.22
CA LYS A 223 4.21 -9.81 -5.02
C LYS A 223 4.44 -8.35 -5.37
N VAL A 224 3.93 -7.47 -4.50
CA VAL A 224 4.23 -6.03 -4.53
C VAL A 224 5.66 -5.80 -4.06
N LEU A 225 6.42 -5.00 -4.81
CA LEU A 225 7.86 -4.78 -4.63
C LEU A 225 8.24 -3.35 -4.21
N SER A 226 7.29 -2.41 -4.26
CA SER A 226 7.53 -1.00 -3.94
C SER A 226 6.45 -0.45 -3.01
N ASN A 227 6.58 0.83 -2.67
CA ASN A 227 5.47 1.57 -2.12
C ASN A 227 4.30 1.61 -3.13
N ILE A 228 3.10 1.75 -2.59
CA ILE A 228 1.88 1.93 -3.35
C ILE A 228 1.64 3.43 -3.47
N HIS A 229 1.69 3.94 -4.70
CA HIS A 229 1.44 5.34 -5.00
C HIS A 229 -0.01 5.54 -5.44
N THR A 230 -0.67 6.56 -4.90
CA THR A 230 -2.07 6.87 -5.18
C THR A 230 -2.16 8.18 -5.95
N VAL A 231 -2.90 8.17 -7.06
CA VAL A 231 -3.23 9.38 -7.83
C VAL A 231 -4.75 9.50 -7.92
N ARG A 232 -5.29 10.62 -7.44
CA ARG A 232 -6.72 10.91 -7.49
C ARG A 232 -7.09 11.42 -8.87
N ALA A 233 -8.22 10.93 -9.37
CA ALA A 233 -8.74 11.31 -10.67
C ALA A 233 -9.79 12.42 -10.55
N THR A 234 -9.86 13.24 -11.58
CA THR A 234 -10.96 14.18 -11.80
C THR A 234 -11.96 13.58 -12.79
N TRP A 235 -13.20 14.06 -12.76
CA TRP A 235 -14.28 13.56 -13.62
C TRP A 235 -15.32 14.66 -13.86
N GLN A 236 -16.14 14.48 -14.91
CA GLN A 236 -17.22 15.40 -15.23
C GLN A 236 -18.57 14.67 -15.11
N PRO A 237 -19.62 15.31 -14.54
CA PRO A 237 -20.97 14.72 -14.46
C PRO A 237 -21.54 14.25 -15.79
N LYS A 238 -21.22 14.96 -16.88
CA LYS A 238 -21.63 14.61 -18.25
C LYS A 238 -20.92 13.35 -18.80
N LYS A 239 -19.79 12.94 -18.22
CA LYS A 239 -18.96 11.81 -18.64
C LYS A 239 -18.49 11.00 -17.42
N PRO A 240 -19.40 10.38 -16.65
CA PRO A 240 -19.08 9.76 -15.36
C PRO A 240 -18.20 8.50 -15.47
N ARG A 241 -18.11 7.92 -16.67
CA ARG A 241 -17.27 6.75 -17.02
C ARG A 241 -15.87 7.13 -17.50
N THR A 242 -15.55 8.42 -17.55
CA THR A 242 -14.26 8.94 -17.99
C THR A 242 -13.60 9.67 -16.86
N TRP A 243 -12.41 9.22 -16.49
CA TRP A 243 -11.60 9.82 -15.44
C TRP A 243 -10.37 10.46 -16.08
N THR A 244 -9.96 11.61 -15.58
CA THR A 244 -8.85 12.39 -16.12
C THR A 244 -7.85 12.72 -15.02
N PHE A 245 -6.58 12.79 -15.40
CA PHE A 245 -5.48 13.13 -14.50
C PHE A 245 -4.78 14.37 -15.05
N SER A 246 -4.26 15.20 -14.15
CA SER A 246 -3.55 16.41 -14.54
C SER A 246 -2.07 16.08 -14.68
N PRO A 247 -1.48 16.07 -15.90
CA PRO A 247 -0.10 15.64 -16.08
C PRO A 247 0.94 16.70 -15.68
N GLN A 248 0.51 17.90 -15.27
CA GLN A 248 1.39 19.03 -15.01
C GLN A 248 0.81 19.88 -13.88
N VAL A 249 1.06 19.47 -12.64
CA VAL A 249 0.79 20.31 -11.48
C VAL A 249 1.75 21.50 -11.48
N THR A 250 1.34 22.61 -12.10
CA THR A 250 2.02 23.90 -11.99
C THR A 250 1.23 24.82 -11.05
N GLY A 251 1.90 25.39 -10.04
CA GLY A 251 1.27 26.31 -9.09
C GLY A 251 0.54 25.60 -7.94
N THR A 252 -0.71 25.99 -7.70
CA THR A 252 -1.53 25.65 -6.51
C THR A 252 -2.32 24.35 -6.62
N LEU A 253 -2.27 23.67 -7.77
CA LEU A 253 -3.00 22.41 -7.93
C LEU A 253 -2.41 21.35 -6.96
N PRO A 254 -3.24 20.56 -6.26
CA PRO A 254 -2.74 19.52 -5.36
C PRO A 254 -1.98 18.43 -6.11
N CYS A 255 -0.82 18.00 -5.60
CA CYS A 255 -0.02 16.95 -6.25
C CYS A 255 -0.68 15.57 -6.16
N LEU A 256 -1.69 15.40 -5.31
CA LEU A 256 -2.54 14.21 -5.32
C LEU A 256 -3.25 13.98 -6.66
N LEU A 257 -3.45 15.03 -7.46
CA LEU A 257 -4.03 14.98 -8.81
C LEU A 257 -2.98 14.85 -9.92
N ASP A 258 -1.69 14.81 -9.56
CA ASP A 258 -0.57 14.76 -10.48
C ASP A 258 -0.48 13.38 -11.14
N GLY A 259 -0.76 13.33 -12.43
CA GLY A 259 -0.61 12.11 -13.23
C GLY A 259 0.85 11.77 -13.54
N ASP A 260 1.81 12.68 -13.33
CA ASP A 260 3.23 12.49 -13.63
C ASP A 260 3.99 11.91 -12.42
N CYS A 261 4.39 10.64 -12.53
CA CYS A 261 5.13 9.91 -11.51
C CYS A 261 6.51 9.48 -12.00
N PHE A 262 7.53 9.52 -11.14
CA PHE A 262 8.76 8.77 -11.38
C PHE A 262 8.62 7.33 -10.87
N ILE A 263 9.28 6.40 -11.56
CA ILE A 263 9.34 4.99 -11.17
C ILE A 263 10.80 4.56 -11.17
N ARG A 264 11.26 4.03 -10.03
CA ARG A 264 12.59 3.42 -9.86
C ARG A 264 12.43 2.00 -9.35
N SER A 265 13.17 1.06 -9.95
CA SER A 265 13.30 -0.31 -9.43
C SER A 265 14.68 -0.86 -9.71
N ASN A 266 15.23 -1.60 -8.75
CA ASN A 266 16.41 -2.43 -8.94
C ASN A 266 16.11 -3.93 -8.90
N SER A 267 14.83 -4.32 -8.99
CA SER A 267 14.45 -5.73 -8.97
C SER A 267 15.02 -6.48 -10.17
N ALA A 268 15.58 -7.65 -9.91
CA ALA A 268 16.09 -8.57 -10.94
C ALA A 268 15.00 -9.43 -11.57
N SER A 269 13.74 -9.33 -11.12
CA SER A 269 12.65 -10.16 -11.64
C SER A 269 12.50 -9.99 -13.16
N PRO A 270 12.37 -11.09 -13.93
CA PRO A 270 12.08 -11.03 -15.36
C PRO A 270 10.65 -10.55 -15.62
N ASP A 271 9.74 -10.80 -14.70
CA ASP A 271 8.33 -10.40 -14.77
C ASP A 271 8.10 -9.02 -14.18
N LEU A 272 9.15 -8.23 -13.89
CA LEU A 272 8.99 -6.89 -13.33
C LEU A 272 8.05 -6.03 -14.19
N GLY A 273 7.02 -5.50 -13.56
CA GLY A 273 6.02 -4.65 -14.19
C GLY A 273 5.44 -3.63 -13.23
N ILE A 274 4.46 -2.87 -13.74
CA ILE A 274 3.66 -1.93 -12.96
C ILE A 274 2.25 -2.50 -12.87
N LEU A 275 1.78 -2.74 -11.64
CA LEU A 275 0.39 -3.08 -11.38
C LEU A 275 -0.39 -1.78 -11.17
N PHE A 276 -1.50 -1.63 -11.89
CA PHE A 276 -2.45 -0.55 -11.74
C PHE A 276 -3.77 -1.12 -11.23
N GLU A 277 -4.32 -0.52 -10.19
CA GLU A 277 -5.65 -0.81 -9.67
C GLU A 277 -6.48 0.47 -9.68
N LEU A 278 -7.62 0.46 -10.37
CA LEU A 278 -8.54 1.59 -10.40
C LEU A 278 -9.49 1.45 -9.22
N GLY A 279 -9.42 2.39 -8.28
CA GLY A 279 -10.19 2.37 -7.06
C GLY A 279 -11.32 3.39 -7.02
N ILE A 280 -12.36 3.06 -6.27
CA ILE A 280 -13.40 3.99 -5.83
C ILE A 280 -13.58 3.93 -4.33
N SER A 281 -13.55 5.09 -3.67
CA SER A 281 -13.95 5.20 -2.26
C SER A 281 -15.42 5.55 -2.19
N TYR A 282 -16.14 4.93 -1.27
CA TYR A 282 -17.58 5.06 -1.20
C TYR A 282 -18.12 5.07 0.23
N ILE A 283 -19.36 5.54 0.35
CA ILE A 283 -20.22 5.34 1.53
C ILE A 283 -21.50 4.61 1.11
N ARG A 284 -21.91 3.62 1.88
CA ARG A 284 -23.14 2.86 1.63
C ARG A 284 -24.33 3.63 2.21
N ASN A 285 -25.30 3.97 1.37
CA ASN A 285 -26.43 4.82 1.78
C ASN A 285 -27.28 4.20 2.90
N SER A 286 -27.38 2.87 2.95
CA SER A 286 -28.20 2.16 3.93
C SER A 286 -27.56 2.01 5.32
N THR A 287 -26.22 1.96 5.40
CA THR A 287 -25.51 1.69 6.66
C THR A 287 -24.61 2.84 7.11
N GLY A 288 -24.26 3.77 6.21
CA GLY A 288 -23.23 4.78 6.46
C GLY A 288 -21.80 4.23 6.44
N GLU A 289 -21.61 2.93 6.18
CA GLU A 289 -20.29 2.31 6.14
C GLU A 289 -19.47 2.82 4.96
N ARG A 290 -18.20 3.11 5.21
CA ARG A 290 -17.23 3.50 4.19
C ARG A 290 -16.40 2.31 3.77
N GLY A 291 -15.98 2.30 2.52
CA GLY A 291 -15.12 1.26 1.99
C GLY A 291 -14.46 1.65 0.68
N GLU A 292 -13.69 0.71 0.14
CA GLU A 292 -13.05 0.88 -1.15
C GLU A 292 -13.15 -0.35 -2.06
N LEU A 293 -13.49 -0.12 -3.32
CA LEU A 293 -13.59 -1.16 -4.34
C LEU A 293 -12.59 -0.93 -5.46
N SER A 294 -12.05 -2.04 -5.97
CA SER A 294 -11.42 -2.12 -7.27
C SER A 294 -12.48 -2.16 -8.37
N CYS A 295 -12.41 -1.20 -9.28
CA CYS A 295 -13.17 -1.17 -10.53
C CYS A 295 -12.49 -1.93 -11.68
N GLY A 296 -11.36 -2.57 -11.39
CA GLY A 296 -10.55 -3.30 -12.34
C GLY A 296 -9.08 -2.96 -12.23
N TRP A 297 -8.26 -3.86 -12.74
CA TRP A 297 -6.81 -3.80 -12.61
C TRP A 297 -6.13 -4.19 -13.92
N VAL A 298 -4.88 -3.76 -14.08
CA VAL A 298 -4.05 -4.19 -15.21
C VAL A 298 -2.58 -4.23 -14.82
N PHE A 299 -1.87 -5.20 -15.36
CA PHE A 299 -0.44 -5.40 -15.14
C PHE A 299 0.35 -5.14 -16.42
N LEU A 300 1.17 -4.09 -16.42
CA LEU A 300 2.05 -3.75 -17.53
C LEU A 300 3.47 -4.25 -17.23
N LYS A 301 3.86 -5.38 -17.84
CA LYS A 301 5.25 -5.85 -17.80
C LYS A 301 6.17 -4.83 -18.44
N LEU A 302 7.31 -4.55 -17.80
CA LEU A 302 8.29 -3.58 -18.30
C LEU A 302 9.32 -4.21 -19.25
N PHE A 303 9.34 -5.53 -19.34
CA PHE A 303 10.20 -6.29 -20.24
C PHE A 303 9.34 -7.26 -21.05
N ASP A 304 9.75 -7.50 -22.29
CA ASP A 304 9.17 -8.56 -23.10
C ASP A 304 9.71 -9.95 -22.72
N ALA A 305 9.22 -11.00 -23.39
CA ALA A 305 9.65 -12.37 -23.12
C ALA A 305 11.14 -12.63 -23.41
N SER A 306 11.81 -11.75 -24.16
CA SER A 306 13.26 -11.82 -24.42
C SER A 306 14.08 -11.02 -23.41
N GLY A 307 13.44 -10.34 -22.45
CA GLY A 307 14.09 -9.52 -21.44
C GLY A 307 14.46 -8.10 -21.92
N ILE A 308 13.95 -7.68 -23.08
CA ILE A 308 14.19 -6.33 -23.62
C ILE A 308 13.15 -5.36 -23.01
N PRO A 309 13.56 -4.16 -22.57
CA PRO A 309 12.63 -3.16 -22.07
C PRO A 309 11.57 -2.76 -23.10
N ILE A 310 10.31 -2.64 -22.66
CA ILE A 310 9.23 -2.16 -23.53
C ILE A 310 9.48 -0.70 -23.98
N PRO A 311 9.02 -0.30 -25.18
CA PRO A 311 9.29 1.04 -25.71
C PRO A 311 8.61 2.15 -24.89
N ALA A 312 9.26 3.31 -24.81
CA ALA A 312 8.67 4.50 -24.20
C ALA A 312 7.61 5.12 -25.13
N LYS A 313 6.34 4.75 -24.95
CA LYS A 313 5.20 5.24 -25.72
C LYS A 313 3.94 5.30 -24.88
N THR A 314 2.83 5.71 -25.50
CA THR A 314 1.49 5.60 -24.92
C THR A 314 0.97 4.18 -25.08
N TYR A 315 0.37 3.65 -24.02
CA TYR A 315 -0.26 2.34 -23.95
C TYR A 315 -1.74 2.49 -23.62
N GLU A 316 -2.58 1.81 -24.37
CA GLU A 316 -4.00 1.61 -24.06
C GLU A 316 -4.15 0.23 -23.44
N LEU A 317 -4.41 0.19 -22.15
CA LEU A 317 -4.42 -1.03 -21.34
C LEU A 317 -5.87 -1.43 -21.06
N LEU A 318 -6.27 -2.63 -21.49
CA LEU A 318 -7.56 -3.21 -21.12
C LEU A 318 -7.55 -3.61 -19.65
N LEU A 319 -8.63 -3.33 -18.94
CA LEU A 319 -8.77 -3.67 -17.53
C LEU A 319 -9.35 -5.07 -17.37
N ASN A 320 -8.85 -5.78 -16.36
CA ASN A 320 -9.39 -7.05 -15.88
C ASN A 320 -10.25 -6.78 -14.65
N GLY A 321 -11.35 -7.53 -14.49
CA GLY A 321 -12.13 -7.55 -13.26
C GLY A 321 -11.46 -8.45 -12.22
N GLY A 322 -12.08 -8.58 -11.06
CA GLY A 322 -11.55 -9.41 -9.99
C GLY A 322 -10.37 -8.77 -9.27
N THR A 323 -9.53 -9.59 -8.64
CA THR A 323 -8.27 -9.17 -8.03
C THR A 323 -7.09 -9.44 -8.97
N PRO A 324 -5.90 -8.83 -8.76
CA PRO A 324 -4.67 -9.13 -9.50
C PRO A 324 -4.26 -10.62 -9.52
N TYR A 325 -4.83 -11.44 -8.62
CA TYR A 325 -4.55 -12.86 -8.49
C TYR A 325 -5.63 -13.76 -9.11
N GLU A 326 -6.75 -13.17 -9.56
CA GLU A 326 -7.83 -13.86 -10.26
C GLU A 326 -7.63 -13.79 -11.77
N LYS A 327 -7.90 -14.89 -12.48
CA LYS A 327 -7.78 -14.95 -13.95
C LYS A 327 -9.14 -15.05 -14.61
N GLY A 328 -9.30 -14.37 -15.74
CA GLY A 328 -10.47 -14.51 -16.62
C GLY A 328 -11.73 -13.80 -16.11
N VAL A 329 -11.62 -12.91 -15.12
CA VAL A 329 -12.77 -12.13 -14.63
C VAL A 329 -12.93 -10.88 -15.49
N GLU A 330 -14.09 -10.72 -16.12
CA GLU A 330 -14.41 -9.52 -16.89
C GLU A 330 -14.85 -8.38 -15.96
N VAL A 331 -14.44 -7.15 -16.26
CA VAL A 331 -14.85 -5.95 -15.49
C VAL A 331 -16.38 -5.71 -15.61
N ASP A 332 -16.91 -5.84 -16.84
CA ASP A 332 -18.34 -5.69 -17.11
C ASP A 332 -18.83 -6.76 -18.11
N PRO A 333 -19.37 -7.89 -17.60
CA PRO A 333 -19.89 -8.98 -18.44
C PRO A 333 -21.08 -8.59 -19.34
N SER A 334 -21.68 -7.41 -19.14
CA SER A 334 -22.75 -6.94 -20.03
C SER A 334 -22.24 -6.52 -21.41
N VAL A 335 -20.95 -6.14 -21.51
CA VAL A 335 -20.31 -5.76 -22.78
C VAL A 335 -20.10 -7.00 -23.67
N SER A 336 -19.58 -8.08 -23.10
CA SER A 336 -19.32 -9.33 -23.83
C SER A 336 -20.61 -10.06 -24.24
N ARG A 337 -21.66 -10.05 -23.40
CA ARG A 337 -22.97 -10.64 -23.73
C ARG A 337 -23.66 -9.99 -24.93
N ARG A 338 -23.37 -8.71 -25.23
CA ARG A 338 -23.92 -7.97 -26.38
C ARG A 338 -23.07 -8.12 -27.66
N ALA A 339 -21.95 -8.86 -27.60
CA ALA A 339 -20.98 -8.98 -28.68
C ALA A 339 -21.25 -10.16 -29.65
N GLN A 340 -22.37 -10.87 -29.52
CA GLN A 340 -22.76 -11.88 -30.51
C GLN A 340 -23.23 -11.20 -31.80
N GLY A 341 -22.34 -11.11 -32.79
CA GLY A 341 -22.59 -10.48 -34.10
C GLY A 341 -21.32 -10.35 -34.95
N SER A 342 -21.47 -9.79 -36.16
CA SER A 342 -20.42 -9.56 -37.17
C SER A 342 -19.13 -8.92 -36.63
N VAL A 343 -17.99 -9.17 -37.29
CA VAL A 343 -16.62 -8.68 -36.95
C VAL A 343 -16.57 -7.16 -36.72
N PHE A 344 -17.37 -6.38 -37.46
CA PHE A 344 -17.47 -4.93 -37.27
C PHE A 344 -18.09 -4.55 -35.90
N HIS A 345 -19.06 -5.33 -35.44
CA HIS A 345 -19.70 -5.18 -34.13
C HIS A 345 -18.72 -5.55 -33.00
N GLN A 346 -17.89 -6.58 -33.22
CA GLN A 346 -16.82 -6.98 -32.30
C GLN A 346 -15.77 -5.86 -32.14
N MET A 347 -15.38 -5.19 -33.23
CA MET A 347 -14.43 -4.08 -33.18
C MET A 347 -15.01 -2.81 -32.51
N MET A 348 -16.30 -2.53 -32.68
CA MET A 348 -16.99 -1.48 -31.93
C MET A 348 -17.09 -1.79 -30.42
N MET A 349 -17.30 -3.05 -30.05
CA MET A 349 -17.39 -3.46 -28.64
C MET A 349 -16.04 -3.42 -27.92
N MET A 350 -14.91 -3.64 -28.61
CA MET A 350 -13.57 -3.43 -28.02
C MET A 350 -13.35 -1.98 -27.56
N ARG A 351 -13.89 -0.99 -28.28
CA ARG A 351 -13.84 0.43 -27.86
C ARG A 351 -14.71 0.75 -26.66
N ARG A 352 -15.61 -0.17 -26.26
CA ARG A 352 -16.48 -0.04 -25.10
C ARG A 352 -15.94 -0.74 -23.86
N GLN A 353 -14.83 -1.47 -23.98
CA GLN A 353 -14.21 -2.10 -22.83
C GLN A 353 -13.54 -1.07 -21.91
N PRO A 354 -13.58 -1.28 -20.58
CA PRO A 354 -12.89 -0.43 -19.62
C PRO A 354 -11.38 -0.41 -19.88
N GLN A 355 -10.81 0.79 -19.94
CA GLN A 355 -9.43 1.00 -20.37
C GLN A 355 -8.71 2.04 -19.52
N LEU A 356 -7.42 1.82 -19.31
CA LEU A 356 -6.48 2.77 -18.74
C LEU A 356 -5.46 3.23 -19.80
N LEU A 357 -5.32 4.54 -19.97
CA LEU A 357 -4.31 5.13 -20.85
C LEU A 357 -3.14 5.64 -20.03
N VAL A 358 -1.95 5.11 -20.29
CA VAL A 358 -0.69 5.50 -19.66
C VAL A 358 0.36 5.84 -20.69
N LYS A 359 1.27 6.76 -20.36
CA LYS A 359 2.42 7.10 -21.21
C LYS A 359 3.71 6.86 -20.45
N LEU A 360 4.59 6.05 -21.03
CA LEU A 360 5.96 5.86 -20.52
C LEU A 360 6.91 6.80 -21.25
N ARG A 361 7.83 7.41 -20.49
CA ARG A 361 8.87 8.30 -21.00
C ARG A 361 10.23 7.93 -20.41
N SER A 362 11.25 7.98 -21.27
CA SER A 362 12.64 7.91 -20.83
C SER A 362 13.04 9.18 -20.06
N LEU A 363 13.93 9.02 -19.10
CA LEU A 363 14.52 10.16 -18.39
C LEU A 363 15.53 10.90 -19.27
N ASN A 364 15.50 12.23 -19.19
CA ASN A 364 16.63 13.05 -19.65
C ASN A 364 17.80 12.95 -18.63
N ARG A 365 18.97 13.46 -19.01
CA ARG A 365 20.17 13.39 -18.16
C ARG A 365 19.96 14.02 -16.78
N ARG A 366 19.40 15.24 -16.72
CA ARG A 366 19.16 15.97 -15.47
C ARG A 366 18.23 15.21 -14.52
N SER A 367 17.11 14.69 -15.03
CA SER A 367 16.15 13.92 -14.23
C SER A 367 16.75 12.60 -13.76
N ARG A 368 17.59 11.95 -14.58
CA ARG A 368 18.31 10.74 -14.18
C ARG A 368 19.29 11.01 -13.04
N ASP A 369 20.06 12.09 -13.14
CA ASP A 369 21.03 12.50 -12.12
C ASP A 369 20.31 12.82 -10.79
N LEU A 370 19.19 13.58 -10.83
CA LEU A 370 18.39 13.87 -9.65
C LEU A 370 17.82 12.59 -9.02
N LEU A 371 17.12 11.77 -9.81
CA LEU A 371 16.49 10.56 -9.31
C LEU A 371 17.51 9.58 -8.73
N SER A 372 18.75 9.57 -9.23
CA SER A 372 19.82 8.69 -8.73
C SER A 372 20.19 8.91 -7.26
N LEU A 373 19.79 10.03 -6.66
CA LEU A 373 19.96 10.32 -5.23
C LEU A 373 18.83 9.72 -4.36
N LEU A 374 17.75 9.24 -4.99
CA LEU A 374 16.65 8.57 -4.32
C LEU A 374 16.88 7.04 -4.26
N PRO A 375 16.21 6.34 -3.33
CA PRO A 375 16.32 4.88 -3.23
C PRO A 375 16.08 4.19 -4.57
N GLU A 376 16.77 3.07 -4.79
CA GLU A 376 16.73 2.39 -6.09
C GLU A 376 15.36 1.77 -6.41
N THR A 377 14.50 1.62 -5.39
CA THR A 377 13.09 1.22 -5.54
C THR A 377 12.20 2.23 -4.84
N LEU A 378 11.47 3.03 -5.61
CA LEU A 378 10.54 4.04 -5.11
C LEU A 378 9.64 4.52 -6.27
N ILE A 379 8.38 4.78 -5.95
CA ILE A 379 7.44 5.49 -6.82
C ILE A 379 6.99 6.77 -6.12
N GLY A 380 6.95 7.89 -6.84
CA GLY A 380 6.43 9.14 -6.31
C GLY A 380 6.07 10.14 -7.39
N SER A 381 5.41 11.23 -6.99
CA SER A 381 5.11 12.34 -7.89
C SER A 381 6.41 13.04 -8.32
N MET A 382 6.47 13.43 -9.59
CA MET A 382 7.56 14.28 -10.11
C MET A 382 7.65 15.61 -9.36
N SER A 383 6.54 16.11 -8.84
CA SER A 383 6.44 17.38 -8.12
C SER A 383 7.14 17.37 -6.76
N TYR A 384 7.42 16.18 -6.19
CA TYR A 384 8.03 16.03 -4.87
C TYR A 384 9.52 15.72 -4.91
N ILE A 385 10.11 15.47 -6.09
CA ILE A 385 11.50 14.99 -6.23
C ILE A 385 12.49 15.82 -5.43
N HIS A 386 12.42 17.15 -5.51
CA HIS A 386 13.39 18.02 -4.82
C HIS A 386 13.30 17.88 -3.29
N LEU A 387 12.09 17.78 -2.74
CA LEU A 387 11.89 17.63 -1.30
C LEU A 387 12.37 16.25 -0.80
N LEU A 388 12.11 15.19 -1.57
CA LEU A 388 12.60 13.84 -1.27
C LEU A 388 14.14 13.78 -1.32
N ILE A 389 14.77 14.50 -2.27
CA ILE A 389 16.22 14.58 -2.37
C ILE A 389 16.81 15.33 -1.18
N PHE A 390 16.23 16.47 -0.78
CA PHE A 390 16.70 17.18 0.42
C PHE A 390 16.66 16.28 1.65
N TYR A 391 15.55 15.58 1.87
CA TYR A 391 15.45 14.60 2.95
C TYR A 391 16.56 13.55 2.87
N ARG A 392 16.77 12.92 1.70
CA ARG A 392 17.82 11.91 1.52
C ARG A 392 19.24 12.44 1.71
N GLN A 393 19.50 13.69 1.33
CA GLN A 393 20.81 14.32 1.54
C GLN A 393 21.05 14.66 3.01
N ILE A 394 20.05 15.24 3.69
CA ILE A 394 20.12 15.53 5.14
C ILE A 394 20.31 14.23 5.93
N LEU A 395 19.59 13.17 5.54
CA LEU A 395 19.75 11.83 6.10
C LEU A 395 21.20 11.34 5.95
N GLY A 396 21.80 11.57 4.77
CA GLY A 396 23.21 11.25 4.50
C GLY A 396 24.19 12.06 5.35
N ASP A 397 23.97 13.38 5.48
CA ASP A 397 24.81 14.23 6.33
C ASP A 397 24.78 13.73 7.77
N VAL A 398 23.58 13.58 8.31
CA VAL A 398 23.36 13.18 9.71
C VAL A 398 23.89 11.77 9.98
N LEU A 399 23.64 10.79 9.11
CA LEU A 399 24.01 9.40 9.39
C LEU A 399 25.44 9.03 8.99
N LEU A 400 26.05 9.71 8.01
CA LEU A 400 27.34 9.31 7.45
C LEU A 400 28.47 10.32 7.69
N LYS A 401 28.15 11.60 7.90
CA LYS A 401 29.13 12.68 7.99
C LYS A 401 29.24 13.26 9.40
N ASP A 402 28.11 13.57 10.04
CA ASP A 402 28.08 14.35 11.28
C ASP A 402 28.19 13.49 12.54
N ARG A 403 28.08 12.16 12.40
CA ARG A 403 28.20 11.22 13.52
C ARG A 403 29.65 11.05 13.97
N LEU A 404 29.87 11.17 15.27
CA LEU A 404 31.16 10.91 15.92
C LEU A 404 31.60 9.44 15.76
N SER A 405 30.65 8.51 15.79
CA SER A 405 30.90 7.08 15.61
C SER A 405 29.75 6.43 14.85
N MET A 406 30.10 5.66 13.81
CA MET A 406 29.16 4.82 13.06
C MET A 406 28.63 3.63 13.88
N GLN A 407 29.21 3.37 15.04
CA GLN A 407 28.80 2.28 15.95
C GLN A 407 27.85 2.73 17.06
N SER A 408 27.63 4.05 17.22
CA SER A 408 26.63 4.56 18.17
C SER A 408 25.21 4.19 17.72
N ALA A 409 24.36 3.83 18.67
CA ALA A 409 22.93 3.65 18.48
C ALA A 409 22.13 4.77 19.17
N ASP A 410 22.80 5.86 19.54
CA ASP A 410 22.16 6.97 20.22
C ASP A 410 21.12 7.62 19.32
N VAL A 411 20.03 8.06 19.94
CA VAL A 411 18.97 8.70 19.19
C VAL A 411 19.41 10.08 18.76
N ILE A 412 19.03 10.46 17.53
CA ILE A 412 19.55 11.65 16.88
C ILE A 412 18.53 12.77 17.01
N SER A 413 18.95 13.93 17.52
CA SER A 413 18.11 15.13 17.53
C SER A 413 18.08 15.76 16.13
N ASN A 414 17.05 15.43 15.35
CA ASN A 414 16.79 16.05 14.05
C ASN A 414 15.29 16.02 13.72
N PRO A 415 14.58 17.16 13.83
CA PRO A 415 13.13 17.21 13.63
C PRO A 415 12.71 16.95 12.19
N VAL A 416 13.55 17.28 11.20
CA VAL A 416 13.26 16.94 9.80
C VAL A 416 13.27 15.44 9.63
N LEU A 417 14.30 14.74 10.13
CA LEU A 417 14.35 13.28 10.00
C LEU A 417 13.25 12.57 10.80
N ALA A 418 12.91 13.09 11.98
CA ALA A 418 11.85 12.55 12.83
C ALA A 418 10.45 12.71 12.22
N THR A 419 10.15 13.85 11.59
CA THR A 419 8.77 14.18 11.18
C THR A 419 8.49 14.02 9.69
N PHE A 420 9.51 13.98 8.82
CA PHE A 420 9.30 13.85 7.38
C PHE A 420 8.58 12.56 6.96
N PRO A 421 8.81 11.39 7.61
CA PRO A 421 7.99 10.20 7.35
C PRO A 421 6.50 10.44 7.57
N LYS A 422 6.12 11.11 8.67
CA LYS A 422 4.73 11.52 8.97
C LYS A 422 4.21 12.52 7.93
N LEU A 423 5.05 13.47 7.50
CA LEU A 423 4.72 14.46 6.47
C LEU A 423 4.32 13.81 5.13
N LEU A 424 5.01 12.74 4.72
CA LEU A 424 4.71 12.04 3.47
C LEU A 424 3.31 11.41 3.44
N GLU A 425 2.75 11.13 4.61
CA GLU A 425 1.39 10.61 4.74
C GLU A 425 0.32 11.72 4.72
N GLN A 426 0.74 12.99 4.63
CA GLN A 426 -0.13 14.16 4.54
C GLN A 426 0.12 14.94 3.23
N PRO A 427 -0.52 14.55 2.11
CA PRO A 427 -0.26 15.16 0.80
C PRO A 427 -0.48 16.68 0.75
N ASP A 428 -1.45 17.19 1.50
CA ASP A 428 -1.77 18.62 1.58
C ASP A 428 -0.72 19.44 2.34
N VAL A 429 -0.15 18.90 3.42
CA VAL A 429 0.99 19.52 4.11
C VAL A 429 2.27 19.40 3.28
N MET A 430 2.45 18.29 2.55
CA MET A 430 3.53 18.16 1.57
C MET A 430 3.43 19.21 0.45
N ASP A 431 2.21 19.50 -0.02
CA ASP A 431 1.95 20.54 -1.01
C ASP A 431 2.19 21.95 -0.45
N ALA A 432 1.89 22.18 0.83
CA ALA A 432 2.24 23.40 1.53
C ALA A 432 3.77 23.60 1.54
N LEU A 433 4.53 22.58 1.97
CA LEU A 433 6.00 22.63 1.98
C LEU A 433 6.57 22.86 0.58
N ARG A 434 6.05 22.17 -0.44
CA ARG A 434 6.46 22.34 -1.84
C ARG A 434 6.24 23.77 -2.32
N SER A 435 5.10 24.35 -1.98
CA SER A 435 4.75 25.71 -2.38
C SER A 435 5.64 26.74 -1.68
N SER A 436 5.83 26.59 -0.36
CA SER A 436 6.73 27.44 0.42
C SER A 436 8.18 27.36 -0.05
N TRP A 437 8.65 26.15 -0.39
CA TRP A 437 9.99 25.96 -0.96
C TRP A 437 10.12 26.64 -2.33
N ALA A 438 9.16 26.43 -3.24
CA ALA A 438 9.21 27.04 -4.57
C ALA A 438 9.21 28.59 -4.50
N GLU A 439 8.43 29.16 -3.58
CA GLU A 439 8.41 30.61 -3.31
C GLU A 439 9.78 31.07 -2.79
N LYS A 440 10.33 30.40 -1.77
CA LYS A 440 11.64 30.74 -1.20
C LYS A 440 12.75 30.61 -2.24
N GLU A 441 12.79 29.51 -2.99
CA GLU A 441 13.79 29.25 -4.02
C GLU A 441 13.73 30.30 -5.14
N SER A 442 12.55 30.85 -5.44
CA SER A 442 12.41 31.90 -6.46
C SER A 442 13.18 33.18 -6.11
N THR A 443 13.43 33.44 -4.82
CA THR A 443 14.14 34.63 -4.32
C THR A 443 15.66 34.53 -4.43
N PHE A 444 16.22 33.33 -4.65
CA PHE A 444 17.66 33.12 -4.63
C PHE A 444 18.35 33.54 -5.93
N LYS A 445 19.58 34.05 -5.78
CA LYS A 445 20.50 34.34 -6.87
C LYS A 445 21.00 33.06 -7.52
N ARG A 446 21.49 33.16 -8.76
CA ARG A 446 22.05 31.99 -9.49
C ARG A 446 23.24 31.35 -8.79
N SER A 447 24.04 32.11 -8.05
CA SER A 447 25.17 31.59 -7.26
C SER A 447 24.70 30.74 -6.09
N GLU A 448 23.70 31.25 -5.35
CA GLU A 448 23.06 30.57 -4.22
C GLU A 448 22.39 29.26 -4.67
N LYS A 449 21.71 29.26 -5.83
CA LYS A 449 21.11 28.04 -6.41
C LYS A 449 22.11 26.96 -6.83
N ARG A 450 23.40 27.28 -6.89
CA ARG A 450 24.47 26.31 -7.18
C ARG A 450 25.14 25.79 -5.91
N ASP A 451 24.94 26.46 -4.79
CA ASP A 451 25.50 26.06 -3.51
C ASP A 451 24.55 25.09 -2.81
N THR A 452 24.97 23.82 -2.73
CA THR A 452 24.15 22.75 -2.18
C THR A 452 23.98 22.86 -0.66
N GLU A 453 25.01 23.33 0.06
CA GLU A 453 24.93 23.51 1.51
C GLU A 453 24.00 24.68 1.85
N PHE A 454 24.10 25.78 1.09
CA PHE A 454 23.15 26.89 1.21
C PHE A 454 21.70 26.43 0.98
N LEU A 455 21.45 25.66 -0.08
CA LEU A 455 20.09 25.17 -0.38
C LEU A 455 19.56 24.24 0.73
N LYS A 456 20.39 23.35 1.29
CA LYS A 456 19.99 22.52 2.43
C LYS A 456 19.66 23.36 3.66
N ALA A 457 20.51 24.32 4.01
CA ALA A 457 20.27 25.22 5.15
C ALA A 457 18.97 26.03 4.97
N ALA A 458 18.74 26.55 3.77
CA ALA A 458 17.50 27.27 3.46
C ALA A 458 16.28 26.34 3.49
N PHE A 459 16.40 25.09 3.02
CA PHE A 459 15.33 24.11 3.07
C PHE A 459 14.95 23.76 4.51
N LEU A 460 15.93 23.58 5.40
CA LEU A 460 15.69 23.36 6.84
C LEU A 460 14.85 24.49 7.43
N LEU A 461 15.20 25.76 7.14
CA LEU A 461 14.42 26.91 7.61
C LEU A 461 12.98 26.87 7.09
N VAL A 462 12.78 26.63 5.79
CA VAL A 462 11.43 26.52 5.21
C VAL A 462 10.65 25.36 5.83
N TYR A 463 11.30 24.23 6.12
CA TYR A 463 10.68 23.09 6.77
C TYR A 463 10.20 23.45 8.19
N HIS A 464 11.04 24.13 8.96
CA HIS A 464 10.72 24.61 10.30
C HIS A 464 9.62 25.68 10.32
N ASP A 465 9.59 26.57 9.31
CA ASP A 465 8.57 27.61 9.19
C ASP A 465 7.26 27.09 8.57
N CYS A 466 7.21 25.87 8.04
CA CYS A 466 6.04 25.38 7.32
C CYS A 466 5.55 24.02 7.84
N ALA A 467 6.33 22.97 7.65
CA ALA A 467 5.89 21.61 7.91
C ALA A 467 5.74 21.32 9.41
N VAL A 468 6.72 21.70 10.24
CA VAL A 468 6.71 21.40 11.68
C VAL A 468 5.48 22.00 12.37
N PRO A 469 5.18 23.31 12.25
CA PRO A 469 3.99 23.90 12.88
C PRO A 469 2.68 23.25 12.41
N LEU A 470 2.57 22.91 11.12
CA LEU A 470 1.36 22.29 10.57
C LEU A 470 1.16 20.86 11.08
N LEU A 471 2.23 20.06 11.20
CA LEU A 471 2.16 18.68 11.68
C LEU A 471 1.77 18.54 13.16
N HIS A 472 1.96 19.61 13.93
CA HIS A 472 1.71 19.69 15.39
C HIS A 472 0.65 20.75 15.74
N SER A 473 -0.12 21.21 14.75
CA SER A 473 -1.22 22.16 14.95
C SER A 473 -2.45 21.42 15.45
N ALA A 474 -2.97 21.81 16.61
CA ALA A 474 -4.25 21.29 17.11
C ALA A 474 -5.45 21.81 16.30
N LEU A 475 -5.25 22.87 15.50
CA LEU A 475 -6.27 23.44 14.63
C LEU A 475 -6.42 22.66 13.32
N LEU A 476 -5.42 21.88 12.93
CA LEU A 476 -5.45 21.11 11.69
C LEU A 476 -6.21 19.79 11.92
N PRO A 477 -7.42 19.60 11.36
CA PRO A 477 -8.19 18.38 11.57
C PRO A 477 -7.43 17.15 11.05
N PRO A 478 -7.62 15.94 11.59
CA PRO A 478 -6.95 14.74 11.08
C PRO A 478 -7.28 14.50 9.60
N LEU A 479 -6.30 14.04 8.82
CA LEU A 479 -6.50 13.74 7.41
C LEU A 479 -7.51 12.60 7.25
N ARG A 480 -8.58 12.85 6.48
CA ARG A 480 -9.57 11.84 6.11
C ARG A 480 -9.68 11.77 4.60
N TRP A 481 -9.30 10.61 4.05
CA TRP A 481 -9.33 10.38 2.61
C TRP A 481 -10.75 10.50 2.07
N ALA A 482 -10.91 11.29 0.99
CA ALA A 482 -12.16 11.42 0.25
C ALA A 482 -13.32 12.01 1.08
N GLU A 483 -13.02 12.84 2.08
CA GLU A 483 -14.01 13.58 2.85
C GLU A 483 -13.87 15.07 2.54
N GLU A 484 -14.71 15.57 1.63
CA GLU A 484 -14.62 16.91 1.06
C GLU A 484 -14.66 18.01 2.13
N GLU A 485 -15.50 17.86 3.15
CA GLU A 485 -15.63 18.84 4.23
C GLU A 485 -14.34 18.93 5.06
N THR A 486 -13.75 17.77 5.40
CA THR A 486 -12.50 17.71 6.17
C THR A 486 -11.31 18.20 5.33
N GLU A 487 -11.25 17.84 4.05
CA GLU A 487 -10.22 18.32 3.12
C GLU A 487 -10.31 19.85 2.94
N ALA A 488 -11.52 20.41 2.81
CA ALA A 488 -11.74 21.85 2.72
C ALA A 488 -11.36 22.58 4.02
N ALA A 489 -11.70 22.01 5.18
CA ALA A 489 -11.33 22.56 6.48
C ALA A 489 -9.80 22.58 6.67
N ARG A 490 -9.11 21.47 6.34
CA ARG A 490 -7.64 21.39 6.37
C ARG A 490 -7.00 22.40 5.42
N TRP A 491 -7.50 22.49 4.18
CA TRP A 491 -7.00 23.46 3.20
C TRP A 491 -7.11 24.89 3.72
N LYS A 492 -8.23 25.25 4.36
CA LYS A 492 -8.43 26.58 4.93
C LYS A 492 -7.38 26.88 6.02
N VAL A 493 -7.20 25.96 6.97
CA VAL A 493 -6.20 26.10 8.05
C VAL A 493 -4.79 26.29 7.47
N ILE A 494 -4.40 25.45 6.51
CA ILE A 494 -3.09 25.52 5.84
C ILE A 494 -2.95 26.87 5.10
N ALA A 495 -3.96 27.28 4.33
CA ALA A 495 -3.91 28.52 3.55
C ALA A 495 -3.80 29.76 4.45
N ASP A 496 -4.58 29.81 5.54
CA ASP A 496 -4.54 30.90 6.52
C ASP A 496 -3.18 30.96 7.22
N PHE A 497 -2.63 29.81 7.63
CA PHE A 497 -1.28 29.72 8.22
C PHE A 497 -0.19 30.20 7.25
N LEU A 498 -0.19 29.70 6.01
CA LEU A 498 0.78 30.14 4.99
C LEU A 498 0.66 31.62 4.64
N LYS A 499 -0.53 32.21 4.76
CA LYS A 499 -0.73 33.64 4.57
C LYS A 499 -0.11 34.43 5.73
N GLN A 500 -0.37 34.04 6.97
CA GLN A 500 0.19 34.68 8.15
C GLN A 500 1.73 34.61 8.16
N ASN A 501 2.31 33.46 7.80
CA ASN A 501 3.77 33.33 7.74
C ASN A 501 4.40 34.27 6.70
N ARG A 502 3.72 34.52 5.58
CA ARG A 502 4.18 35.46 4.56
C ARG A 502 4.13 36.90 5.07
N GLU A 503 3.07 37.27 5.78
CA GLU A 503 2.91 38.61 6.36
C GLU A 503 3.94 38.88 7.46
N ASN A 504 4.27 37.85 8.25
CA ASN A 504 5.14 37.96 9.43
C ASN A 504 6.60 37.51 9.19
N GLN A 505 6.97 37.16 7.94
CA GLN A 505 8.30 36.69 7.56
C GLN A 505 8.79 35.44 8.31
N GLY A 506 7.89 34.52 8.68
CA GLY A 506 8.22 33.27 9.36
C GLY A 506 7.08 32.77 10.25
N ALA A 507 7.24 31.58 10.82
CA ALA A 507 6.22 30.98 11.67
C ALA A 507 6.24 31.47 13.14
N LEU A 508 7.32 32.13 13.57
CA LEU A 508 7.57 32.45 14.97
C LEU A 508 6.44 33.27 15.61
N GLN A 509 5.91 34.26 14.91
CA GLN A 509 4.81 35.08 15.42
C GLN A 509 3.51 34.29 15.58
N ALA A 510 3.23 33.35 14.68
CA ALA A 510 2.07 32.46 14.79
C ALA A 510 2.25 31.44 15.92
N LEU A 511 3.46 30.91 16.10
CA LEU A 511 3.79 29.94 17.15
C LEU A 511 3.78 30.55 18.56
N LEU A 512 4.15 31.84 18.69
CA LEU A 512 4.16 32.56 19.95
C LEU A 512 2.85 33.33 20.21
N SER A 513 1.90 33.27 19.28
CA SER A 513 0.59 33.92 19.44
C SER A 513 -0.18 33.22 20.56
N PRO A 514 -0.79 33.97 21.50
CA PRO A 514 -1.62 33.39 22.56
C PRO A 514 -2.88 32.71 22.02
N GLU A 515 -3.26 33.00 20.77
CA GLU A 515 -4.33 32.32 20.04
C GLU A 515 -3.89 31.00 19.38
N GLY A 516 -2.57 30.74 19.32
CA GLY A 516 -2.00 29.52 18.75
C GLY A 516 -2.26 28.30 19.64
N VAL A 517 -3.08 27.36 19.15
CA VAL A 517 -3.34 26.09 19.84
C VAL A 517 -2.45 25.01 19.22
N HIS A 518 -1.45 24.59 19.98
CA HIS A 518 -0.51 23.53 19.60
C HIS A 518 -0.74 22.28 20.43
N GLU A 519 -0.41 21.12 19.86
CA GLU A 519 -0.33 19.89 20.65
C GLU A 519 0.78 20.02 21.71
N PRO A 520 0.66 19.34 22.86
CA PRO A 520 1.75 19.28 23.83
C PRO A 520 3.02 18.75 23.17
N PHE A 521 4.14 19.41 23.41
CA PHE A 521 5.43 18.99 22.86
C PHE A 521 5.77 17.56 23.26
N ASP A 522 6.03 16.72 22.25
CA ASP A 522 6.54 15.37 22.41
C ASP A 522 8.01 15.29 21.98
N ILE A 523 8.85 14.63 22.77
CA ILE A 523 10.27 14.49 22.45
C ILE A 523 10.50 13.71 21.14
N SER A 524 9.56 12.84 20.75
CA SER A 524 9.57 12.12 19.48
C SER A 524 9.58 13.04 18.25
N GLU A 525 9.10 14.28 18.39
CA GLU A 525 9.13 15.29 17.32
C GLU A 525 10.55 15.71 16.92
N GLN A 526 11.51 15.54 17.84
CA GLN A 526 12.92 15.88 17.64
C GLN A 526 13.79 14.63 17.47
N THR A 527 13.27 13.46 17.81
CA THR A 527 14.06 12.27 18.13
C THR A 527 13.97 11.28 16.98
N TYR A 528 15.03 11.19 16.18
CA TYR A 528 15.15 10.27 15.06
C TYR A 528 15.93 9.02 15.49
N ASP A 529 15.20 7.91 15.64
CA ASP A 529 15.75 6.57 15.84
C ASP A 529 15.87 5.86 14.50
N PHE A 530 17.08 5.91 13.92
CA PHE A 530 17.33 5.26 12.64
C PHE A 530 17.24 3.74 12.70
N LEU A 531 17.32 3.10 13.88
CA LEU A 531 17.20 1.64 14.07
C LEU A 531 15.73 1.20 14.13
N GLY A 532 14.90 1.96 14.86
CA GLY A 532 13.44 1.76 14.90
C GLY A 532 12.75 2.02 13.56
N GLU A 533 13.23 3.03 12.82
CA GLU A 533 12.71 3.41 11.51
C GLU A 533 13.22 2.53 10.36
N MET A 534 14.06 1.53 10.64
CA MET A 534 14.72 0.76 9.59
C MET A 534 13.76 -0.05 8.72
N ARG A 535 14.15 -0.13 7.44
CA ARG A 535 13.63 -1.16 6.55
C ARG A 535 14.11 -2.55 6.98
N GLN A 536 13.24 -3.28 7.67
CA GLN A 536 13.44 -4.70 7.92
C GLN A 536 13.12 -5.49 6.65
N LYS A 537 14.01 -6.38 6.21
CA LYS A 537 13.64 -7.36 5.19
C LYS A 537 12.56 -8.27 5.76
N ALA A 538 11.46 -8.45 5.03
CA ALA A 538 10.64 -9.63 5.23
C ALA A 538 11.54 -10.87 5.02
N ALA A 539 11.69 -11.66 6.07
CA ALA A 539 12.51 -12.86 6.08
C ALA A 539 12.02 -13.91 5.06
#